data_AF-A0A8H4EHD8-F1
#
_entry.id   AF-A0A8H4EHD8-F1
#
_cell.length_a   1.000
_cell.length_b   1.000
_cell.length_c   1.000
_cell.angle_alpha   90.00
_cell.angle_beta   90.00
_cell.angle_gamma   90.00
#
_symmetry.space_group_name_H-M   'P 1'
#
loop_
_entity.id
_entity.type
_entity.pdbx_description
1 polymer ?
#
loop_
_entity_poly.entity_id
_entity_poly.type
_entity_poly.pdbx_seq_one_letter_code
_entity_poly.pdbx_strand_id
1 'polypeptide(L)'
;MQSPRNKCFCPSVDLPLQANGFVNTLEVLKSAVRAFDQKTVALGSTRSYKCSNHLQVDSKCNENVPRESVYDAEMYRILHNWLAKVHMFKITSQWHLEEIGNDGDWHHLYCDLTIKKPDNPYSEVILELQATGSIPTLIKHFNRAITYADQLRSREIWIVHFSRKDSVVSDPYWL
;
A
#
# COMPACT_ATOMS: atom_id res chain seq x y z
N MET A 1 5.25 -36.95 -16.18
CA MET A 1 4.34 -35.93 -15.62
C MET A 1 5.14 -34.66 -15.41
N GLN A 2 4.89 -33.62 -16.21
CA GLN A 2 5.45 -32.29 -15.95
C GLN A 2 4.68 -31.69 -14.77
N SER A 3 5.40 -31.26 -13.73
CA SER A 3 4.85 -30.47 -12.63
C SER A 3 4.09 -29.27 -13.21
N PRO A 4 2.86 -28.96 -12.74
CA PRO A 4 2.21 -27.74 -13.18
C PRO A 4 3.11 -26.59 -12.75
N ARG A 5 3.57 -25.79 -13.72
CA ARG A 5 4.18 -24.49 -13.43
C ARG A 5 3.18 -23.76 -12.53
N ASN A 6 3.48 -23.69 -11.24
CA ASN A 6 2.80 -22.81 -10.31
C ASN A 6 2.88 -21.43 -10.96
N LYS A 7 1.78 -20.96 -11.55
CA LYS A 7 1.69 -19.58 -11.97
C LYS A 7 1.87 -18.77 -10.70
N CYS A 8 3.06 -18.20 -10.52
CA CYS A 8 3.28 -17.22 -9.47
C CYS A 8 2.23 -16.14 -9.70
N PHE A 9 1.38 -15.89 -8.71
CA PHE A 9 0.42 -14.77 -8.74
C PHE A 9 1.18 -13.46 -8.47
N CYS A 10 2.17 -13.20 -9.30
CA CYS A 10 3.06 -12.05 -9.29
C CYS A 10 3.25 -11.57 -10.73
N PRO A 11 3.57 -10.28 -10.94
CA PRO A 11 3.90 -9.76 -12.26
C PRO A 11 4.98 -10.61 -12.96
N SER A 12 4.79 -10.89 -14.25
CA SER A 12 5.75 -11.62 -15.08
C SER A 12 6.81 -10.71 -15.70
N VAL A 13 7.12 -9.60 -15.03
CA VAL A 13 8.08 -8.59 -15.50
C VAL A 13 9.31 -8.63 -14.60
N ASP A 14 10.47 -8.31 -15.18
CA ASP A 14 11.70 -8.16 -14.42
C ASP A 14 11.57 -7.04 -13.38
N LEU A 15 12.36 -7.11 -12.31
CA LEU A 15 12.39 -6.08 -11.28
C LEU A 15 12.75 -4.72 -11.90
N PRO A 16 11.84 -3.73 -11.88
CA PRO A 16 12.14 -2.41 -12.41
C PRO A 16 13.21 -1.72 -11.55
N LEU A 17 14.31 -1.33 -12.18
CA LEU A 17 15.40 -0.61 -11.54
C LEU A 17 15.54 0.79 -12.14
N GLN A 18 15.93 1.75 -11.31
CA GLN A 18 16.41 3.06 -11.73
C GLN A 18 17.83 2.94 -12.31
N ALA A 19 18.30 3.97 -13.03
CA ALA A 19 19.65 3.99 -13.61
C ALA A 19 20.78 3.83 -12.56
N ASN A 20 20.51 4.17 -11.30
CA ASN A 20 21.41 4.04 -10.16
C ASN A 20 21.34 2.65 -9.47
N GLY A 21 20.57 1.70 -10.01
CA GLY A 21 20.43 0.34 -9.48
C GLY A 21 19.49 0.19 -8.28
N PHE A 22 18.83 1.27 -7.83
CA PHE A 22 17.78 1.19 -6.82
C PHE A 22 16.45 0.74 -7.43
N VAL A 23 15.55 0.20 -6.60
CA VAL A 23 14.23 -0.23 -7.08
C VAL A 23 13.47 1.00 -7.59
N ASN A 24 12.85 0.87 -8.77
CA ASN A 24 11.92 1.88 -9.25
C ASN A 24 10.54 1.60 -8.62
N THR A 25 10.30 2.19 -7.46
CA THR A 25 9.10 1.97 -6.66
C THR A 25 7.82 2.26 -7.42
N LEU A 26 7.78 3.33 -8.22
CA LEU A 26 6.59 3.67 -9.02
C LEU A 26 6.25 2.57 -10.02
N GLU A 27 7.23 2.05 -10.76
CA GLU A 27 7.01 0.98 -11.74
C GLU A 27 6.68 -0.36 -11.07
N VAL A 28 7.24 -0.62 -9.88
CA VAL A 28 6.82 -1.75 -9.04
C VAL A 28 5.36 -1.62 -8.64
N LEU A 29 4.93 -0.45 -8.14
CA LEU A 29 3.54 -0.21 -7.73
C LEU A 29 2.57 -0.34 -8.91
N LYS A 30 2.90 0.23 -10.07
CA LYS A 30 2.09 0.07 -11.31
C LYS A 30 1.95 -1.40 -11.69
N SER A 31 3.03 -2.17 -11.62
CA SER A 31 3.02 -3.59 -11.95
C SER A 31 2.21 -4.41 -10.94
N ALA A 32 2.35 -4.09 -9.65
CA ALA A 32 1.59 -4.74 -8.58
C ALA A 32 0.09 -4.46 -8.73
N VAL A 33 -0.33 -3.21 -8.89
CA VAL A 33 -1.75 -2.83 -9.04
C VAL A 33 -2.40 -3.50 -10.25
N ARG A 34 -1.67 -3.62 -11.38
CA ARG A 34 -2.16 -4.35 -12.57
C ARG A 34 -2.38 -5.84 -12.32
N ALA A 35 -1.74 -6.41 -11.30
CA ALA A 35 -1.87 -7.82 -10.93
C ALA A 35 -2.89 -8.07 -9.79
N PHE A 36 -3.63 -7.04 -9.35
CA PHE A 36 -4.69 -7.19 -8.35
C PHE A 36 -5.79 -8.10 -8.88
N ASP A 37 -6.28 -9.00 -8.02
CA ASP A 37 -7.44 -9.81 -8.33
C ASP A 37 -8.70 -8.94 -8.29
N GLN A 38 -9.21 -8.60 -9.48
CA GLN A 38 -10.36 -7.70 -9.62
C GLN A 38 -11.60 -8.19 -8.87
N LYS A 39 -11.78 -9.52 -8.76
CA LYS A 39 -12.92 -10.11 -8.03
C LYS A 39 -12.80 -9.86 -6.53
N THR A 40 -11.61 -10.03 -5.98
CA THR A 40 -11.30 -9.76 -4.56
C THR A 40 -11.56 -8.31 -4.22
N VAL A 41 -11.05 -7.38 -5.05
CA VAL A 41 -11.29 -5.94 -4.87
C VAL A 41 -12.78 -5.61 -4.96
N ALA A 42 -13.48 -6.13 -5.98
CA ALA A 42 -14.92 -5.89 -6.16
C ALA A 42 -15.76 -6.41 -4.99
N LEU A 43 -15.43 -7.61 -4.49
CA LEU A 43 -16.10 -8.20 -3.32
C LEU A 43 -15.78 -7.45 -2.02
N GLY A 44 -14.71 -6.65 -1.99
CA GLY A 44 -14.33 -5.82 -0.85
C GLY A 44 -15.46 -4.92 -0.35
N SER A 45 -16.23 -4.30 -1.26
CA SER A 45 -17.41 -3.48 -0.93
C SER A 45 -18.52 -4.24 -0.20
N THR A 46 -18.49 -5.57 -0.16
CA THR A 46 -19.49 -6.41 0.53
C THR A 46 -18.91 -7.18 1.70
N ARG A 47 -17.62 -7.55 1.65
CA ARG A 47 -16.98 -8.44 2.64
C ARG A 47 -16.06 -7.73 3.62
N SER A 48 -15.49 -6.59 3.25
CA SER A 48 -14.58 -5.80 4.09
C SER A 48 -14.69 -4.34 3.68
N TYR A 49 -15.77 -3.69 4.12
CA TYR A 49 -16.17 -2.37 3.65
C TYR A 49 -16.26 -1.33 4.76
N LYS A 50 -16.15 -0.06 4.36
CA LYS A 50 -16.50 1.11 5.16
C LYS A 50 -17.49 1.99 4.40
N CYS A 51 -18.16 2.86 5.12
CA CYS A 51 -19.08 3.84 4.55
C CYS A 51 -18.30 5.01 3.94
N SER A 52 -18.68 5.45 2.73
CA SER A 52 -18.11 6.65 2.11
C SER A 52 -18.49 7.96 2.83
N ASN A 53 -19.45 7.90 3.76
CA ASN A 53 -20.01 9.05 4.48
C ASN A 53 -20.49 10.12 3.49
N HIS A 54 -19.90 11.32 3.54
CA HIS A 54 -20.25 12.44 2.66
C HIS A 54 -19.55 12.40 1.29
N LEU A 55 -18.65 11.44 1.04
CA LEU A 55 -17.96 11.34 -0.24
C LEU A 55 -18.90 10.71 -1.28
N GLN A 56 -19.02 11.38 -2.43
CA GLN A 56 -19.78 10.87 -3.57
C GLN A 56 -19.06 9.71 -4.25
N VAL A 57 -19.78 8.61 -4.38
CA VAL A 57 -19.40 7.37 -5.04
C VAL A 57 -20.59 6.93 -5.88
N ASP A 58 -20.41 6.81 -7.20
CA ASP A 58 -21.47 6.54 -8.16
C ASP A 58 -22.66 7.53 -7.99
N SER A 59 -22.33 8.81 -7.79
CA SER A 59 -23.25 9.92 -7.53
C SER A 59 -24.06 9.81 -6.23
N LYS A 60 -23.66 8.93 -5.30
CA LYS A 60 -24.34 8.72 -4.01
C LYS A 60 -23.40 8.89 -2.82
N CYS A 61 -23.98 9.24 -1.69
CA CYS A 61 -23.30 9.29 -0.39
C CYS A 61 -23.64 8.04 0.43
N ASN A 62 -22.84 7.75 1.45
CA ASN A 62 -22.98 6.62 2.34
C ASN A 62 -22.90 5.24 1.65
N GLU A 63 -22.16 5.14 0.56
CA GLU A 63 -21.97 3.89 -0.17
C GLU A 63 -20.91 3.02 0.50
N ASN A 64 -21.06 1.70 0.36
CA ASN A 64 -20.08 0.74 0.86
C ASN A 64 -18.89 0.65 -0.11
N VAL A 65 -17.72 1.07 0.37
CA VAL A 65 -16.45 1.02 -0.38
C VAL A 65 -15.48 0.06 0.28
N PRO A 66 -14.57 -0.58 -0.49
CA PRO A 66 -13.58 -1.49 0.09
C PRO A 66 -12.70 -0.75 1.11
N ARG A 67 -12.39 -1.42 2.23
CA ARG A 67 -11.43 -0.91 3.20
C ARG A 67 -10.00 -0.99 2.67
N GLU A 68 -9.14 -0.20 3.29
CA GLU A 68 -7.67 -0.20 3.16
C GLU A 68 -7.13 -1.64 3.16
N SER A 69 -7.56 -2.45 4.13
CA SER A 69 -7.10 -3.83 4.31
C SER A 69 -7.31 -4.76 3.10
N VAL A 70 -8.28 -4.47 2.23
CA VAL A 70 -8.47 -5.22 0.98
C VAL A 70 -7.31 -4.97 0.02
N TYR A 71 -6.92 -3.70 -0.11
CA TYR A 71 -5.80 -3.29 -0.96
C TYR A 71 -4.46 -3.67 -0.33
N ASP A 72 -4.31 -3.56 1.00
CA ASP A 72 -3.11 -4.00 1.72
C ASP A 72 -2.83 -5.48 1.51
N ALA A 73 -3.85 -6.33 1.67
CA ALA A 73 -3.70 -7.77 1.52
C ALA A 73 -3.29 -8.15 0.08
N GLU A 74 -3.90 -7.52 -0.92
CA GLU A 74 -3.55 -7.75 -2.33
C GLU A 74 -2.14 -7.24 -2.66
N MET A 75 -1.80 -6.04 -2.21
CA MET A 75 -0.47 -5.47 -2.40
C MET A 75 0.59 -6.34 -1.73
N TYR A 76 0.40 -6.72 -0.47
CA TYR A 76 1.30 -7.61 0.26
C TYR A 76 1.48 -8.94 -0.47
N ARG A 77 0.36 -9.60 -0.83
CA ARG A 77 0.38 -10.90 -1.53
C ARG A 77 1.24 -10.84 -2.78
N ILE A 78 1.06 -9.78 -3.57
CA ILE A 78 1.77 -9.60 -4.85
C ILE A 78 3.24 -9.27 -4.62
N LEU A 79 3.54 -8.27 -3.79
CA LEU A 79 4.93 -7.86 -3.52
C LEU A 79 5.72 -8.98 -2.84
N HIS A 80 5.12 -9.73 -1.92
CA HIS A 80 5.78 -10.86 -1.28
C HIS A 80 6.07 -11.98 -2.29
N ASN A 81 5.11 -12.35 -3.13
CA ASN A 81 5.35 -13.38 -4.14
C ASN A 81 6.33 -12.94 -5.23
N TRP A 82 6.37 -11.65 -5.54
CA TRP A 82 7.27 -11.10 -6.55
C TRP A 82 8.64 -10.79 -5.94
N LEU A 83 8.72 -9.75 -5.12
CA LEU A 83 9.98 -9.20 -4.63
C LEU A 83 10.64 -10.13 -3.60
N ALA A 84 9.87 -10.71 -2.68
CA ALA A 84 10.47 -11.57 -1.65
C ALA A 84 10.88 -12.94 -2.19
N LYS A 85 9.97 -13.65 -2.87
CA LYS A 85 10.27 -15.01 -3.34
C LYS A 85 11.19 -15.05 -4.56
N VAL A 86 11.12 -14.07 -5.47
CA VAL A 86 11.93 -14.06 -6.71
C VAL A 86 13.22 -13.26 -6.54
N HIS A 87 13.15 -12.13 -5.83
CA HIS A 87 14.27 -11.17 -5.73
C HIS A 87 14.84 -11.03 -4.32
N MET A 88 14.42 -11.89 -3.38
CA MET A 88 14.91 -11.98 -2.01
C MET A 88 14.69 -10.73 -1.14
N PHE A 89 13.83 -9.79 -1.55
CA PHE A 89 13.49 -8.65 -0.69
C PHE A 89 12.76 -9.11 0.58
N LYS A 90 12.85 -8.32 1.65
CA LYS A 90 12.03 -8.46 2.84
C LYS A 90 10.83 -7.55 2.68
N ILE A 91 9.63 -8.13 2.70
CA ILE A 91 8.35 -7.42 2.67
C ILE A 91 7.67 -7.65 4.01
N THR A 92 7.40 -6.58 4.74
CA THR A 92 6.67 -6.66 6.01
C THR A 92 5.39 -5.86 5.89
N SER A 93 4.27 -6.42 6.32
CA SER A 93 3.01 -5.71 6.44
C SER A 93 2.70 -5.44 7.91
N GLN A 94 2.02 -4.32 8.17
CA GLN A 94 1.62 -3.91 9.53
C GLN A 94 2.83 -3.87 10.47
N TRP A 95 3.90 -3.19 10.05
CA TRP A 95 5.11 -3.05 10.85
C TRP A 95 4.80 -2.20 12.08
N HIS A 96 4.88 -2.82 13.25
CA HIS A 96 4.62 -2.18 14.53
C HIS A 96 5.75 -1.20 14.89
N LEU A 97 5.34 0.04 15.18
CA LEU A 97 6.17 1.13 15.64
C LEU A 97 5.62 1.66 16.96
N GLU A 98 6.49 2.24 17.76
CA GLU A 98 6.16 2.80 19.07
C GLU A 98 6.59 4.26 19.09
N GLU A 99 5.70 5.13 19.58
CA GLU A 99 6.03 6.52 19.88
C GLU A 99 5.51 6.89 21.26
N ILE A 100 6.19 7.84 21.91
CA ILE A 100 5.69 8.45 23.15
C ILE A 100 4.78 9.60 22.73
N GLY A 101 3.50 9.50 23.06
CA GLY A 101 2.51 10.52 22.79
C GLY A 101 2.75 11.80 23.59
N ASN A 102 2.04 12.87 23.22
CA ASN A 102 2.10 14.14 23.96
C ASN A 102 1.53 14.04 25.38
N ASP A 103 0.78 12.98 25.66
CA ASP A 103 0.27 12.59 26.98
C ASP A 103 1.34 11.87 27.83
N GLY A 104 2.49 11.52 27.24
CA GLY A 104 3.55 10.73 27.87
C GLY A 104 3.34 9.22 27.80
N ASP A 105 2.25 8.76 27.17
CA ASP A 105 1.91 7.34 27.06
C ASP A 105 2.47 6.71 25.78
N TRP A 106 2.62 5.39 25.79
CA TRP A 106 3.04 4.62 24.62
C TRP A 106 1.90 4.50 23.61
N HIS A 107 2.13 4.99 22.40
CA HIS A 107 1.19 4.88 21.29
C HIS A 107 1.71 3.86 20.28
N HIS A 108 0.83 2.93 19.89
CA HIS A 108 1.14 1.90 18.91
C HIS A 108 0.75 2.36 17.51
N LEU A 109 1.73 2.34 16.61
CA LEU A 109 1.57 2.69 15.21
C LEU A 109 1.84 1.47 14.34
N TYR A 110 1.18 1.42 13.17
CA TYR A 110 1.34 0.31 12.23
C TYR A 110 1.51 0.86 10.83
N CYS A 111 2.72 0.73 10.30
CA CYS A 111 3.03 1.06 8.91
C CYS A 111 2.48 -0.05 8.00
N ASP A 112 1.76 0.31 6.94
CA ASP A 112 1.03 -0.67 6.14
C ASP A 112 1.96 -1.68 5.47
N LEU A 113 3.00 -1.20 4.77
CA LEU A 113 4.01 -2.05 4.13
C LEU A 113 5.42 -1.43 4.12
N THR A 114 6.43 -2.29 4.31
CA THR A 114 7.84 -1.93 4.10
C THR A 114 8.51 -2.86 3.09
N ILE A 115 9.40 -2.29 2.27
CA ILE A 115 10.26 -3.02 1.34
C ILE A 115 11.70 -2.80 1.74
N LYS A 116 12.46 -3.88 1.91
CA LYS A 116 13.83 -3.84 2.40
C LYS A 116 14.71 -4.85 1.66
N LYS A 117 15.90 -4.43 1.22
CA LYS A 117 16.93 -5.37 0.71
C LYS A 117 17.49 -6.24 1.84
N PRO A 118 17.88 -7.51 1.58
CA PRO A 118 18.42 -8.42 2.59
C PRO A 118 19.49 -7.82 3.51
N ASP A 119 20.44 -7.11 2.90
CA ASP A 119 21.68 -6.65 3.54
C ASP A 119 21.66 -5.16 3.92
N ASN A 120 20.55 -4.46 3.65
CA ASN A 120 20.37 -3.09 4.13
C ASN A 120 19.83 -3.16 5.56
N PRO A 121 20.40 -2.48 6.56
CA PRO A 121 19.81 -2.41 7.90
C PRO A 121 18.50 -1.62 7.93
N TYR A 122 18.31 -0.66 7.02
CA TYR A 122 17.14 0.22 6.97
C TYR A 122 16.13 -0.22 5.90
N SER A 123 14.88 0.21 6.05
CA SER A 123 13.85 0.03 5.03
C SER A 123 14.21 0.89 3.80
N GLU A 124 14.01 0.35 2.59
CA GLU A 124 14.24 1.12 1.35
C GLU A 124 13.01 1.96 1.03
N VAL A 125 11.82 1.37 1.21
CA VAL A 125 10.54 1.98 0.88
C VAL A 125 9.54 1.72 1.99
N ILE A 126 8.79 2.77 2.36
CA ILE A 126 7.52 2.67 3.08
C ILE A 126 6.37 2.91 2.10
N LEU A 127 5.35 2.06 2.17
CA LEU A 127 4.08 2.29 1.51
C LEU A 127 2.99 2.46 2.58
N GLU A 128 2.31 3.60 2.53
CA GLU A 128 1.10 3.88 3.30
C GLU A 128 -0.09 3.83 2.34
N LEU A 129 -1.08 3.01 2.64
CA LEU A 129 -2.22 2.77 1.74
C LEU A 129 -3.46 3.46 2.31
N GLN A 130 -4.18 4.16 1.44
CA GLN A 130 -5.45 4.78 1.80
C GLN A 130 -6.51 4.38 0.79
N ALA A 131 -7.67 3.93 1.29
CA ALA A 131 -8.84 3.63 0.48
C ALA A 131 -9.90 4.71 0.67
N THR A 132 -10.40 5.32 -0.40
CA THR A 132 -11.52 6.28 -0.44
C THR A 132 -11.54 7.19 0.80
N GLY A 133 -10.54 8.08 0.88
CA GLY A 133 -10.35 9.00 2.00
C GLY A 133 -10.88 10.40 1.71
N SER A 134 -11.29 11.12 2.76
CA SER A 134 -11.44 12.58 2.67
C SER A 134 -10.06 13.24 2.66
N ILE A 135 -9.97 14.50 2.23
CA ILE A 135 -8.70 15.25 2.28
C ILE A 135 -8.09 15.29 3.70
N PRO A 136 -8.86 15.60 4.77
CA PRO A 136 -8.33 15.52 6.14
C PRO A 136 -7.77 14.15 6.51
N THR A 137 -8.42 13.07 6.07
CA THR A 137 -7.90 11.71 6.27
C THR A 137 -6.58 11.53 5.52
N LEU A 138 -6.49 11.94 4.25
CA LEU A 138 -5.25 11.82 3.46
C LEU A 138 -4.08 12.59 4.11
N ILE A 139 -4.33 13.82 4.58
CA ILE A 139 -3.32 14.62 5.30
C ILE A 139 -2.85 13.90 6.57
N LYS A 140 -3.77 13.30 7.33
CA LYS A 140 -3.42 12.52 8.53
C LYS A 140 -2.49 11.36 8.19
N HIS A 141 -2.80 10.60 7.14
CA HIS A 141 -1.97 9.48 6.70
C HIS A 141 -0.62 9.96 6.14
N PHE A 142 -0.57 11.10 5.46
CA PHE A 142 0.67 11.70 4.99
C PHE A 142 1.62 12.07 6.12
N ASN A 143 1.12 12.80 7.12
CA ASN A 143 1.92 13.16 8.29
C ASN A 143 2.43 11.91 9.01
N ARG A 144 1.60 10.88 9.11
CA ARG A 144 1.94 9.61 9.72
C ARG A 144 3.02 8.85 8.94
N ALA A 145 2.95 8.85 7.61
CA ALA A 145 3.96 8.21 6.76
C ALA A 145 5.33 8.90 6.88
N ILE A 146 5.38 10.22 7.09
CA ILE A 146 6.62 10.94 7.41
C ILE A 146 7.21 10.44 8.73
N THR A 147 6.40 10.36 9.79
CA THR A 147 6.84 9.81 11.08
C THR A 147 7.44 8.40 10.92
N TYR A 148 6.79 7.55 10.12
CA TYR A 148 7.29 6.19 9.87
C TYR A 148 8.65 6.19 9.18
N ALA A 149 8.85 7.08 8.21
CA ALA A 149 10.10 7.15 7.48
C ALA A 149 11.26 7.65 8.32
N ASP A 150 11.01 8.60 9.23
CA ASP A 150 12.01 9.06 10.18
C ASP A 150 12.42 7.92 11.13
N GLN A 151 11.44 7.21 11.71
CA GLN A 151 11.71 6.11 12.65
C GLN A 151 12.40 4.91 11.97
N LEU A 152 11.96 4.53 10.77
CA LEU A 152 12.51 3.40 10.02
C LEU A 152 13.72 3.78 9.16
N ARG A 153 14.08 5.07 9.14
CA ARG A 153 15.15 5.67 8.34
C ARG A 153 15.03 5.28 6.86
N SER A 154 13.80 5.37 6.35
CA SER A 154 13.47 4.94 5.00
C SER A 154 13.94 5.94 3.97
N ARG A 155 14.36 5.44 2.81
CA ARG A 155 14.81 6.30 1.71
C ARG A 155 13.64 6.91 0.93
N GLU A 156 12.61 6.11 0.69
CA GLU A 156 11.41 6.53 -0.04
C GLU A 156 10.16 6.27 0.78
N ILE A 157 9.18 7.15 0.62
CA ILE A 157 7.84 7.04 1.20
C ILE A 157 6.86 7.21 0.05
N TRP A 158 5.86 6.33 -0.01
CA TRP A 158 4.80 6.43 -1.00
C TRP A 158 3.45 6.31 -0.32
N ILE A 159 2.55 7.22 -0.66
CA ILE A 159 1.15 7.12 -0.28
C ILE A 159 0.37 6.65 -1.49
N VAL A 160 -0.25 5.48 -1.36
CA VAL A 160 -1.01 4.87 -2.44
C VAL A 160 -2.49 5.02 -2.15
N HIS A 161 -3.12 5.99 -2.81
CA HIS A 161 -4.53 6.29 -2.63
C HIS A 161 -5.39 5.54 -3.67
N PHE A 162 -6.10 4.51 -3.23
CA PHE A 162 -7.14 3.84 -4.00
C PHE A 162 -8.48 4.53 -3.72
N SER A 163 -9.16 5.08 -4.72
CA SER A 163 -10.39 5.83 -4.47
C SER A 163 -11.53 5.39 -5.37
N ARG A 164 -12.71 5.27 -4.77
CA ARG A 164 -14.00 5.20 -5.47
C ARG A 164 -14.72 6.55 -5.54
N LYS A 165 -14.11 7.63 -5.03
CA LYS A 165 -14.71 8.97 -5.08
C LYS A 165 -14.84 9.42 -6.53
N ASP A 166 -16.03 9.85 -6.95
CA ASP A 166 -16.31 10.23 -8.35
C ASP A 166 -15.32 11.29 -8.88
N SER A 167 -15.00 12.27 -8.03
CA SER A 167 -14.13 13.38 -8.42
C SER A 167 -12.66 13.00 -8.52
N VAL A 168 -12.22 11.79 -8.15
CA VAL A 168 -10.78 11.47 -8.08
C VAL A 168 -10.09 11.54 -9.44
N VAL A 169 -10.82 11.24 -10.51
CA VAL A 169 -10.27 11.27 -11.87
C VAL A 169 -10.11 12.71 -12.38
N SER A 170 -11.06 13.59 -12.05
CA SER A 170 -11.06 15.00 -12.47
C SER A 170 -10.26 15.91 -11.54
N ASP A 171 -10.21 15.58 -10.25
CA ASP A 171 -9.59 16.33 -9.17
C ASP A 171 -8.83 15.39 -8.24
N PRO A 172 -7.72 14.78 -8.73
CA PRO A 172 -6.85 13.98 -7.89
C PRO A 172 -6.14 14.85 -6.85
N TYR A 173 -6.09 14.35 -5.62
CA TYR A 173 -5.35 15.02 -4.55
C TYR A 173 -3.88 14.57 -4.56
N TRP A 174 -3.00 15.48 -4.92
CA TRP A 174 -1.54 15.29 -4.89
C TRP A 174 -0.96 16.07 -3.70
N LEU A 175 -0.15 15.40 -2.88
CA LEU A 175 0.64 15.98 -1.79
C LEU A 175 2.12 15.90 -2.15
#